data_AF-A0A7Y1T192-F1
#
_entry.id   AF-A0A7Y1T192-F1
#
_cell.length_a   1.000
_cell.length_b   1.000
_cell.length_c   1.000
_cell.angle_alpha   90.00
_cell.angle_beta   90.00
_cell.angle_gamma   90.00
#
_symmetry.space_group_name_H-M   'P 1'
#
loop_
_entity.id
_entity.type
_entity.pdbx_description
1 polymer ?
#
loop_
_entity_poly.entity_id
_entity_poly.type
_entity_poly.pdbx_seq_one_letter_code
_entity_poly.pdbx_strand_id
1 'polypeptide(L)'
;MRFVRLRAPVMVALIVMLAAASPAGAQTLGADLIITVSDGDVAVERGDTLTYTVVVGNNGPDAAENVKVLNALPDGTSYLGSDASAGTCDETGGIVMCDLGTIESGAAARILVSLLINEIPDATVENTYVVSSSTTDPDPTNNTAEETSSSIEVLPSTGAVDQVILPIAALAILAGTYFVVWARRSRATYLLDRIGP
;
A
#
# COMPACT_ATOMS: atom_id res chain seq x y z
N MET A 1 31.13 -53.25 -31.71
CA MET A 1 30.78 -52.93 -30.31
C MET A 1 30.61 -51.42 -30.19
N ARG A 2 29.43 -50.97 -29.76
CA ARG A 2 28.96 -49.57 -29.81
C ARG A 2 29.51 -48.78 -28.61
N PHE A 3 30.22 -47.69 -28.86
CA PHE A 3 30.64 -46.75 -27.82
C PHE A 3 29.47 -45.84 -27.41
N VAL A 4 29.08 -45.94 -26.14
CA VAL A 4 28.04 -45.13 -25.49
C VAL A 4 28.57 -43.72 -25.25
N ARG A 5 27.82 -42.69 -25.68
CA ARG A 5 28.12 -41.28 -25.40
C ARG A 5 27.87 -41.00 -23.91
N LEU A 6 28.90 -40.69 -23.13
CA LEU A 6 28.73 -40.09 -21.80
C LEU A 6 28.25 -38.65 -21.96
N ARG A 7 27.05 -38.37 -21.43
CA ARG A 7 26.54 -37.01 -21.24
C ARG A 7 27.25 -36.41 -20.03
N ALA A 8 27.89 -35.26 -20.21
CA ALA A 8 28.41 -34.47 -19.10
C ALA A 8 27.23 -34.01 -18.21
N PRO A 9 27.29 -34.17 -16.88
CA PRO A 9 26.30 -33.55 -16.00
C PRO A 9 26.55 -32.04 -15.95
N VAL A 10 25.46 -31.28 -16.07
CA VAL A 10 25.39 -29.84 -15.84
C VAL A 10 25.81 -29.57 -14.40
N MET A 11 26.89 -28.80 -14.23
CA MET A 11 27.44 -28.43 -12.92
C MET A 11 26.50 -27.42 -12.27
N VAL A 12 25.80 -27.83 -11.21
CA VAL A 12 24.96 -26.97 -10.37
C VAL A 12 25.89 -26.02 -9.62
N ALA A 13 25.83 -24.72 -9.93
CA ALA A 13 26.53 -23.69 -9.18
C ALA A 13 25.83 -23.49 -7.83
N LEU A 14 26.42 -24.03 -6.77
CA LEU A 14 26.04 -23.74 -5.40
C LEU A 14 26.48 -22.32 -5.06
N ILE A 15 25.56 -21.36 -5.11
CA ILE A 15 25.76 -20.02 -4.55
C ILE A 15 25.81 -20.19 -3.03
N VAL A 16 27.02 -20.19 -2.47
CA VAL A 16 27.21 -19.96 -1.03
C VAL A 16 26.86 -18.49 -0.80
N MET A 17 25.68 -18.22 -0.22
CA MET A 17 25.37 -16.96 0.43
C MET A 17 26.40 -16.76 1.55
N LEU A 18 27.47 -16.04 1.25
CA LEU A 18 28.37 -15.50 2.26
C LEU A 18 27.56 -14.46 3.03
N ALA A 19 26.91 -14.89 4.11
CA ALA A 19 26.44 -13.99 5.14
C ALA A 19 27.69 -13.29 5.68
N ALA A 20 27.93 -12.06 5.23
CA ALA A 20 28.88 -11.17 5.89
C ALA A 20 28.33 -10.97 7.30
N ALA A 21 28.88 -11.69 8.28
CA ALA A 21 28.71 -11.31 9.66
C ALA A 21 29.35 -9.93 9.78
N SER A 22 28.53 -8.88 9.88
CA SER A 22 29.00 -7.53 10.20
C SER A 22 29.91 -7.62 11.43
N PRO A 23 31.06 -6.93 11.45
CA PRO A 23 31.92 -6.95 12.62
C PRO A 23 31.09 -6.50 13.81
N ALA A 24 31.12 -7.26 14.91
CA ALA A 24 30.53 -6.86 16.17
C ALA A 24 31.24 -5.58 16.64
N GLY A 25 30.75 -4.43 16.18
CA GLY A 25 31.13 -3.11 16.65
C GLY A 25 30.82 -3.01 18.13
N ALA A 26 31.60 -2.21 18.85
CA ALA A 26 31.38 -1.96 20.28
C ALA A 26 29.88 -1.67 20.52
N GLN A 27 29.22 -2.53 21.29
CA GLN A 27 27.83 -2.31 21.69
C GLN A 27 27.80 -1.00 22.47
N THR A 28 27.17 0.03 21.93
CA THR A 28 26.89 1.25 22.68
C THR A 28 25.89 0.89 23.76
N LEU A 29 26.23 1.15 25.03
CA LEU A 29 25.30 0.99 26.14
C LEU A 29 24.07 1.90 25.90
N GLY A 30 22.88 1.41 26.19
CA GLY A 30 21.61 2.06 25.84
C GLY A 30 20.59 1.08 25.26
N ALA A 31 19.35 1.55 25.13
CA ALA A 31 18.36 0.93 24.26
C ALA A 31 18.65 1.35 22.81
N ASP A 32 18.24 0.57 21.82
CA ASP A 32 18.29 0.96 20.39
C ASP A 32 16.91 0.68 19.84
N LEU A 33 16.04 1.69 19.92
CA LEU A 33 14.67 1.55 19.45
C LEU A 33 14.67 1.58 17.93
N ILE A 34 13.78 0.79 17.33
CA ILE A 34 13.54 0.83 15.89
C ILE A 34 12.06 0.73 15.64
N ILE A 35 11.56 1.54 14.72
CA ILE A 35 10.16 1.49 14.30
C ILE A 35 10.06 1.15 12.82
N THR A 36 9.11 0.29 12.48
CA THR A 36 8.70 0.03 11.10
C THR A 36 7.18 0.12 10.98
N VAL A 37 6.71 0.52 9.81
CA VAL A 37 5.30 0.60 9.47
C VAL A 37 5.08 -0.05 8.11
N SER A 38 3.92 -0.67 7.90
CA SER A 38 3.45 -1.13 6.60
C SER A 38 1.93 -1.22 6.60
N ASP A 39 1.30 -0.94 5.46
CA ASP A 39 -0.13 -1.15 5.20
C ASP A 39 -0.39 -2.35 4.25
N GLY A 40 0.67 -3.03 3.81
CA GLY A 40 0.62 -4.10 2.82
C GLY A 40 0.69 -3.64 1.35
N ASP A 41 1.16 -2.42 1.09
CA ASP A 41 1.29 -1.81 -0.24
C ASP A 41 -0.06 -1.74 -0.98
N VAL A 42 -1.12 -1.38 -0.24
CA VAL A 42 -2.48 -1.33 -0.77
C VAL A 42 -2.77 0.01 -1.44
N ALA A 43 -3.51 -0.04 -2.54
CA ALA A 43 -4.12 1.16 -3.10
C ALA A 43 -5.45 1.45 -2.38
N VAL A 44 -5.75 2.73 -2.16
CA VAL A 44 -6.90 3.17 -1.36
C VAL A 44 -7.86 4.05 -2.14
N GLU A 45 -9.14 4.01 -1.76
CA GLU A 45 -10.18 4.94 -2.20
C GLU A 45 -10.91 5.55 -1.00
N ARG A 46 -11.68 6.61 -1.26
CA ARG A 46 -12.59 7.17 -0.24
C ARG A 46 -13.56 6.09 0.26
N GLY A 47 -13.67 5.98 1.58
CA GLY A 47 -14.54 5.05 2.28
C GLY A 47 -13.84 3.77 2.70
N ASP A 48 -12.61 3.53 2.24
CA ASP A 48 -11.84 2.36 2.65
C ASP A 48 -11.40 2.47 4.11
N THR A 49 -11.25 1.30 4.72
CA THR A 49 -10.56 1.15 6.01
C THR A 49 -9.12 0.74 5.75
N LEU A 50 -8.19 1.64 6.05
CA LEU A 50 -6.76 1.42 5.94
C LEU A 50 -6.22 0.99 7.30
N THR A 51 -5.49 -0.13 7.36
CA THR A 51 -4.91 -0.63 8.62
C THR A 51 -3.39 -0.69 8.51
N TYR A 52 -2.72 0.10 9.35
CA TYR A 52 -1.28 0.10 9.47
C TYR A 52 -0.83 -0.94 10.51
N THR A 53 0.18 -1.72 10.15
CA THR A 53 0.93 -2.57 11.07
C THR A 53 2.21 -1.86 11.45
N VAL A 54 2.30 -1.45 12.70
CA VAL A 54 3.46 -0.77 13.28
C VAL A 54 4.19 -1.74 14.20
N VAL A 55 5.50 -1.86 14.07
CA VAL A 55 6.34 -2.70 14.93
C VAL A 55 7.43 -1.84 15.55
N VAL A 56 7.54 -1.89 16.87
CA VAL A 56 8.60 -1.24 17.64
C VAL A 56 9.48 -2.31 18.26
N GLY A 57 10.77 -2.31 17.93
CA GLY A 57 11.78 -3.21 18.50
C GLY A 57 12.78 -2.47 19.38
N ASN A 58 13.50 -3.22 20.21
CA ASN A 58 14.70 -2.74 20.92
C ASN A 58 15.89 -3.67 20.61
N ASN A 59 16.83 -3.21 19.79
CA ASN A 59 18.04 -3.93 19.41
C ASN A 59 19.21 -3.68 20.37
N GLY A 60 19.04 -2.78 21.34
CA GLY A 60 20.08 -2.36 22.26
C GLY A 60 20.28 -3.37 23.39
N PRO A 61 21.45 -3.35 24.05
CA PRO A 61 21.70 -4.23 25.18
C PRO A 61 20.88 -3.90 26.45
N ASP A 62 20.37 -2.67 26.58
CA ASP A 62 19.57 -2.24 27.74
C ASP A 62 18.07 -2.20 27.41
N ALA A 63 17.21 -2.28 28.43
CA ALA A 63 15.76 -2.15 28.27
C ALA A 63 15.33 -0.71 27.93
N ALA A 64 14.37 -0.55 27.01
CA ALA A 64 13.75 0.72 26.69
C ALA A 64 12.57 0.95 27.63
N GLU A 65 12.65 1.97 28.49
CA GLU A 65 11.60 2.29 29.48
C GLU A 65 10.69 3.42 29.00
N ASN A 66 9.42 3.39 29.39
CA ASN A 66 8.42 4.41 29.05
C ASN A 66 8.35 4.68 27.53
N VAL A 67 8.32 3.60 26.74
CA VAL A 67 8.27 3.66 25.28
C VAL A 67 6.92 4.22 24.83
N LYS A 68 6.98 5.23 23.98
CA LYS A 68 5.82 5.90 23.41
C LYS A 68 5.92 6.01 21.91
N VAL A 69 4.82 5.73 21.21
CA VAL A 69 4.66 5.98 19.78
C VAL A 69 3.67 7.10 19.58
N LEU A 70 4.07 8.11 18.81
CA LEU A 70 3.23 9.21 18.38
C LEU A 70 2.95 9.07 16.89
N ASN A 71 1.69 9.24 16.51
CA ASN A 71 1.25 9.29 15.12
C ASN A 71 0.28 10.47 14.93
N ALA A 72 0.70 11.46 14.15
CA ALA A 72 -0.21 12.50 13.67
C ALA A 72 -0.97 11.93 12.46
N LEU A 73 -2.30 11.85 12.57
CA LEU A 73 -3.11 11.23 11.55
C LEU A 73 -3.03 12.02 10.24
N PRO A 74 -2.96 11.34 9.09
CA PRO A 74 -2.95 12.01 7.80
C PRO A 74 -4.24 12.81 7.58
N ASP A 75 -4.13 13.93 6.87
CA ASP A 75 -5.30 14.71 6.46
C ASP A 75 -6.28 13.86 5.66
N GLY A 76 -7.58 14.13 5.85
CA GLY A 76 -8.62 13.35 5.18
C GLY A 76 -8.85 11.97 5.78
N THR A 77 -8.24 11.60 6.92
CA THR A 77 -8.50 10.33 7.61
C THR A 77 -9.26 10.51 8.93
N SER A 78 -9.83 9.42 9.46
CA SER A 78 -10.42 9.39 10.80
C SER A 78 -10.03 8.12 11.53
N TYR A 79 -9.70 8.24 12.80
CA TYR A 79 -9.33 7.11 13.64
C TYR A 79 -10.53 6.21 13.94
N LEU A 80 -10.39 4.91 13.66
CA LEU A 80 -11.40 3.89 13.99
C LEU A 80 -11.04 3.10 15.24
N GLY A 81 -9.74 2.99 15.55
CA GLY A 81 -9.25 2.25 16.70
C GLY A 81 -7.85 1.71 16.49
N SER A 82 -7.32 1.10 17.55
CA SER A 82 -6.04 0.40 17.49
C SER A 82 -6.01 -0.81 18.41
N ASP A 83 -5.21 -1.80 18.04
CA ASP A 83 -4.91 -3.00 18.83
C ASP A 83 -3.40 -3.09 19.05
N ALA A 84 -2.95 -2.90 20.28
CA ALA A 84 -1.55 -3.02 20.66
C ALA A 84 -1.30 -4.34 21.39
N SER A 85 -0.19 -5.01 21.09
CA SER A 85 0.22 -6.22 21.84
C SER A 85 0.70 -5.93 23.25
N ALA A 86 1.06 -4.67 23.53
CA ALA A 86 1.50 -4.19 24.83
C ALA A 86 0.98 -2.75 25.03
N GLY A 87 0.64 -2.42 26.27
CA GLY A 87 0.21 -1.08 26.62
C GLY A 87 -1.16 -0.68 26.07
N THR A 88 -1.36 0.63 25.87
CA THR A 88 -2.62 1.20 25.40
C THR A 88 -2.37 2.35 24.44
N CYS A 89 -3.32 2.56 23.53
CA CYS A 89 -3.31 3.67 22.59
C CYS A 89 -4.59 4.48 22.74
N ASP A 90 -4.44 5.80 22.68
CA ASP A 90 -5.55 6.74 22.72
C ASP A 90 -5.37 7.78 21.61
N GLU A 91 -6.48 8.20 21.02
CA GLU A 91 -6.51 9.29 20.03
C GLU A 91 -7.09 10.54 20.66
N THR A 92 -6.45 11.68 20.45
CA THR A 92 -6.98 12.98 20.84
C THR A 92 -6.55 14.07 19.86
N GLY A 93 -7.52 14.66 19.17
CA GLY A 93 -7.30 15.84 18.33
C GLY A 93 -6.50 15.55 17.06
N GLY A 94 -6.64 14.36 16.48
CA GLY A 94 -5.91 13.91 15.30
C GLY A 94 -4.54 13.32 15.60
N ILE A 95 -4.22 13.06 16.88
CA ILE A 95 -2.95 12.48 17.30
C ILE A 95 -3.24 11.19 18.07
N VAL A 96 -2.70 10.08 17.56
CA VAL A 96 -2.68 8.80 18.26
C VAL A 96 -1.40 8.72 19.09
N MET A 97 -1.55 8.49 20.39
CA MET A 97 -0.45 8.24 21.32
C MET A 97 -0.59 6.84 21.89
N CYS A 98 0.41 6.00 21.68
CA CYS A 98 0.50 4.67 22.27
C CYS A 98 1.58 4.65 23.35
N ASP A 99 1.20 4.31 24.57
CA ASP A 99 2.14 4.03 25.68
C ASP A 99 2.35 2.52 25.75
N LEU A 100 3.55 2.06 25.39
CA LEU A 100 3.91 0.65 25.30
C LEU A 100 4.57 0.12 26.59
N GLY A 101 4.85 0.99 27.56
CA GLY A 101 5.58 0.63 28.77
C GLY A 101 7.05 0.31 28.50
N THR A 102 7.52 -0.86 28.95
CA THR A 102 8.92 -1.28 28.79
C THR A 102 9.06 -2.30 27.66
N ILE A 103 10.05 -2.10 26.79
CA ILE A 103 10.46 -3.08 25.78
C ILE A 103 11.87 -3.58 26.15
N GLU A 104 11.93 -4.83 26.59
CA GLU A 104 13.18 -5.51 26.95
C GLU A 104 14.15 -5.61 25.76
N SER A 105 15.44 -5.79 26.05
CA SER A 105 16.45 -6.03 25.01
C SER A 105 16.08 -7.22 24.12
N GLY A 106 16.10 -7.01 22.80
CA GLY A 106 15.72 -7.99 21.79
C GLY A 106 14.22 -8.27 21.66
N ALA A 107 13.37 -7.59 22.44
CA ALA A 107 11.92 -7.71 22.36
C ALA A 107 11.32 -6.71 21.36
N ALA A 108 10.07 -6.94 20.99
CA ALA A 108 9.29 -6.05 20.14
C ALA A 108 7.81 -6.01 20.56
N ALA A 109 7.16 -4.89 20.26
CA ALA A 109 5.72 -4.68 20.40
C ALA A 109 5.11 -4.35 19.03
N ARG A 110 3.89 -4.84 18.78
CA ARG A 110 3.11 -4.52 17.58
C ARG A 110 1.93 -3.62 17.93
N ILE A 111 1.57 -2.73 17.02
CA ILE A 111 0.37 -1.90 17.06
C ILE A 111 -0.33 -2.01 15.70
N LEU A 112 -1.62 -2.32 15.70
CA LEU A 112 -2.48 -2.18 14.54
C LEU A 112 -3.24 -0.87 14.69
N VAL A 113 -3.16 0.02 13.70
CA VAL A 113 -3.91 1.29 13.69
C VAL A 113 -4.85 1.28 12.50
N SER A 114 -6.15 1.36 12.75
CA SER A 114 -7.17 1.38 11.70
C SER A 114 -7.74 2.77 11.51
N LEU A 115 -7.68 3.26 10.27
CA LEU A 115 -8.18 4.57 9.84
C LEU A 115 -9.27 4.41 8.78
N LEU A 116 -10.24 5.32 8.78
CA LEU A 116 -11.19 5.52 7.68
C LEU A 116 -10.65 6.60 6.75
N ILE A 117 -10.64 6.33 5.44
CA ILE A 117 -10.29 7.32 4.42
C ILE A 117 -11.53 8.15 4.07
N ASN A 118 -11.58 9.41 4.52
CA ASN A 118 -12.66 10.34 4.16
C ASN A 118 -12.38 11.05 2.84
N GLU A 119 -11.12 11.44 2.61
CA GLU A 119 -10.66 12.19 1.44
C GLU A 119 -9.18 11.86 1.15
N ILE A 120 -8.77 12.00 -0.12
CA ILE A 120 -7.37 11.82 -0.54
C ILE A 120 -6.98 13.05 -1.38
N PRO A 121 -6.54 14.15 -0.74
CA PRO A 121 -6.34 15.44 -1.42
C PRO A 121 -5.21 15.41 -2.45
N ASP A 122 -4.12 14.71 -2.15
CA ASP A 122 -2.88 14.71 -2.93
C ASP A 122 -2.63 13.41 -3.70
N ALA A 123 -3.69 12.62 -3.94
CA ALA A 123 -3.65 11.27 -4.52
C ALA A 123 -2.82 10.23 -3.74
N THR A 124 -2.19 10.62 -2.63
CA THR A 124 -1.50 9.75 -1.68
C THR A 124 -1.94 10.03 -0.26
N VAL A 125 -1.80 9.03 0.61
CA VAL A 125 -1.97 9.13 2.05
C VAL A 125 -0.63 8.79 2.69
N GLU A 126 0.08 9.81 3.17
CA GLU A 126 1.36 9.67 3.86
C GLU A 126 1.13 9.63 5.37
N ASN A 127 1.65 8.61 6.05
CA ASN A 127 1.46 8.43 7.48
C ASN A 127 2.79 8.20 8.20
N THR A 128 3.10 9.06 9.18
CA THR A 128 4.38 9.05 9.90
C THR A 128 4.21 8.64 11.36
N TYR A 129 5.08 7.74 11.82
CA TYR A 129 5.16 7.29 13.21
C TYR A 129 6.52 7.64 13.80
N VAL A 130 6.52 8.13 15.04
CA VAL A 130 7.73 8.47 15.80
C VAL A 130 7.71 7.70 17.11
N VAL A 131 8.79 7.00 17.42
CA VAL A 131 8.96 6.32 18.71
C VAL A 131 9.95 7.06 19.60
N SER A 132 9.72 7.00 20.91
CA SER A 132 10.62 7.56 21.92
C SER A 132 10.61 6.71 23.19
N SER A 133 11.63 6.85 24.03
CA SER A 133 11.67 6.26 25.38
C SER A 133 12.40 7.20 26.34
N SER A 134 12.38 6.88 27.64
CA SER A 134 13.21 7.57 28.63
C SER A 134 14.63 7.02 28.72
N THR A 135 14.88 5.81 28.18
CA THR A 135 16.23 5.26 28.07
C THR A 135 16.96 5.93 26.91
N THR A 136 18.23 6.27 27.09
CA THR A 136 19.03 6.86 26.00
C THR A 136 19.15 5.88 24.84
N ASP A 137 18.81 6.39 23.65
CA ASP A 137 19.03 5.72 22.37
C ASP A 137 20.28 6.32 21.69
N PRO A 138 21.35 5.53 21.46
CA PRO A 138 22.58 5.99 20.81
C PRO A 138 22.42 6.18 19.30
N ASP A 139 21.41 5.60 18.66
CA ASP A 139 21.09 5.78 17.24
C ASP A 139 19.63 6.23 17.05
N PRO A 140 19.31 7.52 17.22
CA PRO A 140 17.94 7.98 17.06
C PRO A 140 17.45 8.02 15.59
N THR A 141 18.27 7.64 14.61
CA THR A 141 17.94 7.81 13.18
C THR A 141 16.89 6.82 12.66
N ASN A 142 16.67 5.74 13.40
CA ASN A 142 15.71 4.66 13.13
C ASN A 142 14.42 4.78 13.98
N ASN A 143 14.24 5.88 14.71
CA ASN A 143 13.09 6.16 15.57
C ASN A 143 11.92 6.86 14.86
N THR A 144 11.94 6.90 13.53
CA THR A 144 10.86 7.44 12.70
C THR A 144 10.66 6.53 11.50
N ALA A 145 9.40 6.23 11.19
CA ALA A 145 9.03 5.47 10.01
C ALA A 145 7.79 6.09 9.35
N GLU A 146 7.72 5.95 8.03
CA GLU A 146 6.70 6.55 7.18
C GLU A 146 6.18 5.50 6.20
N GLU A 147 4.90 5.54 5.89
CA GLU A 147 4.25 4.70 4.88
C GLU A 147 3.40 5.57 3.96
N THR A 148 3.43 5.29 2.66
CA THR A 148 2.69 6.06 1.65
C THR A 148 1.77 5.16 0.85
N SER A 149 0.47 5.31 1.05
CA SER A 149 -0.56 4.61 0.29
C SER A 149 -0.98 5.44 -0.92
N SER A 150 -1.05 4.82 -2.10
CA SER A 150 -1.49 5.50 -3.32
C SER A 150 -3.00 5.37 -3.54
N SER A 151 -3.63 6.41 -4.07
CA SER A 151 -5.03 6.34 -4.51
C SER A 151 -5.17 5.39 -5.70
N ILE A 152 -6.32 4.73 -5.83
CA ILE A 152 -6.66 4.06 -7.09
C ILE A 152 -6.84 5.12 -8.17
N GLU A 153 -5.98 5.10 -9.19
CA GLU A 153 -6.15 5.95 -10.37
C GLU A 153 -7.30 5.41 -11.21
N VAL A 154 -8.41 6.14 -11.25
CA VAL A 154 -9.44 5.88 -12.26
C VAL A 154 -8.88 6.38 -13.59
N LEU A 155 -8.33 5.48 -14.41
CA LEU A 155 -8.00 5.84 -15.80
C LEU A 155 -9.25 6.45 -16.42
N PRO A 156 -9.22 7.69 -16.95
CA PRO A 156 -10.38 8.21 -17.66
C PRO A 156 -10.63 7.26 -18.82
N SER A 157 -11.76 6.55 -18.77
CA SER A 157 -12.38 5.94 -19.93
C SER A 157 -12.67 7.10 -20.88
N THR A 158 -11.69 7.46 -21.69
CA THR A 158 -11.91 8.31 -22.84
C THR A 158 -12.92 7.56 -23.68
N GLY A 159 -14.17 8.02 -23.62
CA GLY A 159 -15.28 7.52 -24.42
C GLY A 159 -15.11 7.81 -25.91
N ALA A 160 -13.88 7.76 -26.43
CA ALA A 160 -13.60 7.71 -27.84
C ALA A 160 -13.82 6.26 -28.32
N VAL A 161 -15.08 5.82 -28.32
CA VAL A 161 -15.54 5.15 -29.55
C VAL A 161 -15.58 6.23 -30.62
N ASP A 162 -14.40 6.63 -31.10
CA ASP A 162 -14.29 7.29 -32.39
C ASP A 162 -14.90 6.27 -33.36
N GLN A 163 -16.18 6.49 -33.69
CA GLN A 163 -16.80 5.75 -34.74
C GLN A 163 -16.04 6.15 -35.98
N VAL A 164 -15.02 5.35 -36.30
CA VAL A 164 -14.41 5.31 -37.62
C VAL A 164 -15.50 4.77 -38.55
N ILE A 165 -16.49 5.62 -38.83
CA ILE A 165 -17.34 5.51 -39.99
C ILE A 165 -16.39 5.84 -41.13
N LEU A 166 -15.69 4.81 -41.64
CA LEU A 166 -15.09 4.90 -42.96
C LEU A 166 -16.23 5.35 -43.88
N PRO A 167 -16.15 6.51 -44.57
CA PRO A 167 -17.10 6.80 -45.62
C PRO A 167 -16.89 5.72 -46.67
N ILE A 168 -17.77 4.72 -46.73
CA ILE A 168 -17.86 3.78 -47.85
C ILE A 168 -18.41 4.58 -49.03
N ALA A 169 -17.57 5.40 -49.63
CA ALA A 169 -17.88 6.18 -50.83
C ALA A 169 -16.61 6.44 -51.63
N ALA A 170 -15.86 5.38 -51.94
CA ALA A 170 -14.87 5.42 -53.02
C ALA A 170 -14.64 4.01 -53.59
N LEU A 171 -15.67 3.43 -54.21
CA LEU A 171 -15.45 2.50 -55.33
C LEU A 171 -16.67 2.48 -56.25
N ALA A 172 -16.89 3.57 -56.99
CA ALA A 172 -17.70 3.51 -58.20
C ALA A 172 -16.78 3.05 -59.35
N ILE A 173 -16.61 1.73 -59.47
CA ILE A 173 -16.25 1.12 -60.76
C ILE A 173 -17.56 0.76 -61.45
N LEU A 174 -17.64 1.13 -62.73
CA LEU A 174 -18.72 0.85 -63.67
C LEU A 174 -19.17 -0.62 -63.63
N ALA A 175 -20.37 -0.89 -63.11
CA ALA A 175 -21.36 -1.84 -63.67
C ALA A 175 -22.53 -1.99 -62.69
N GLY A 176 -23.75 -1.84 -63.19
CA GLY A 176 -24.96 -1.79 -62.37
C GLY A 176 -25.31 -3.10 -61.66
N THR A 177 -25.86 -2.97 -60.45
CA THR A 177 -27.10 -3.62 -59.94
C THR A 177 -27.27 -3.26 -58.46
N TYR A 178 -28.48 -2.83 -58.08
CA TYR A 178 -28.80 -2.30 -56.75
C TYR A 178 -28.94 -3.43 -55.71
N PHE A 179 -28.25 -3.32 -54.56
CA PHE A 179 -28.59 -4.07 -53.34
C PHE A 179 -29.25 -3.13 -52.32
N VAL A 180 -30.41 -3.55 -51.83
CA VAL A 180 -31.23 -2.89 -50.82
C VAL A 180 -30.54 -2.97 -49.45
N VAL A 181 -30.24 -1.84 -48.82
CA VAL A 181 -29.76 -1.80 -47.43
C VAL A 181 -30.95 -1.62 -46.49
N TRP A 182 -31.20 -2.62 -45.65
CA TRP A 182 -32.21 -2.59 -44.59
C TRP A 182 -31.61 -1.94 -43.33
N ALA A 183 -32.09 -0.74 -42.97
CA ALA A 183 -31.72 -0.07 -41.74
C ALA A 183 -32.55 -0.61 -40.57
N ARG A 184 -31.95 -1.38 -39.66
CA ARG A 184 -32.61 -1.82 -38.41
C ARG A 184 -32.54 -0.69 -37.38
N ARG A 185 -33.64 0.05 -37.19
CA ARG A 185 -33.80 1.01 -36.08
C ARG A 185 -33.86 0.24 -34.74
N SER A 186 -32.89 0.47 -33.86
CA SER A 186 -32.99 0.07 -32.45
C SER A 186 -34.00 0.99 -31.75
N ARG A 187 -35.14 0.41 -31.34
CA ARG A 187 -36.17 1.09 -30.54
C ARG A 187 -35.67 1.25 -29.10
N ALA A 188 -35.69 2.48 -28.59
CA ALA A 188 -35.74 2.73 -27.15
C ALA A 188 -37.12 3.34 -26.83
N THR A 189 -38.00 2.50 -26.29
CA THR A 189 -39.28 2.84 -25.65
C THR A 189 -39.01 3.31 -24.22
N TYR A 190 -39.52 4.47 -23.81
CA TYR A 190 -39.85 4.97 -22.45
C TYR A 190 -40.15 6.48 -22.67
N LEU A 191 -41.23 7.13 -22.25
CA LEU A 191 -42.16 7.02 -21.13
C LEU A 191 -43.56 7.50 -21.57
N LEU A 192 -44.59 6.94 -20.92
CA LEU A 192 -45.97 7.40 -21.01
C LEU A 192 -46.10 8.73 -20.27
N ASP A 193 -46.62 9.77 -20.94
CA ASP A 193 -47.35 10.82 -20.25
C ASP A 193 -48.69 11.08 -20.95
N ARG A 194 -49.71 11.20 -20.11
CA ARG A 194 -51.10 11.45 -20.45
C ARG A 194 -51.24 12.85 -21.03
N ILE A 195 -52.29 13.06 -21.83
CA ILE A 195 -53.43 13.95 -21.55
C ILE A 195 -54.48 13.65 -22.64
N GLY A 196 -55.65 13.14 -22.25
CA GLY A 196 -56.85 13.09 -23.11
C GLY A 196 -57.76 14.29 -22.80
N PRO A 197 -59.09 14.17 -22.93
CA PRO A 197 -59.87 13.52 -24.00
C PRO A 197 -60.07 14.41 -25.24
#